data_AF-A0A439P553-F1
#
_entry.id   AF-A0A439P553-F1
#
_cell.length_a   1.000
_cell.length_b   1.000
_cell.length_c   1.000
_cell.angle_alpha   90.00
_cell.angle_beta   90.00
_cell.angle_gamma   90.00
#
_symmetry.space_group_name_H-M   'P 1'
#
loop_
_entity.id
_entity.type
_entity.pdbx_description
1 polymer ?
#
loop_
_entity_poly.entity_id
_entity_poly.type
_entity_poly.pdbx_seq_one_letter_code
_entity_poly.pdbx_strand_id
1 'polypeptide(L)'
;MSAPDENGWMLIETAPKEMRIFVWGGGPLRFAYQDARGNWRGLHHRPLIGTPTHWQPLLKPPVQRADGGADIVMTHQNIAGT
;
A
#
# COMPACT_ATOMS: atom_id res chain seq x y z
N MET A 1 -17.98 5.90 -5.81
CA MET A 1 -16.80 6.05 -4.92
C MET A 1 -17.25 5.65 -3.54
N SER A 2 -16.69 4.58 -2.97
CA SER A 2 -16.97 4.21 -1.57
C SER A 2 -16.37 5.27 -0.66
N ALA A 3 -17.13 5.75 0.32
CA ALA A 3 -16.63 6.69 1.30
C ALA A 3 -15.53 6.01 2.15
N PRO A 4 -14.47 6.74 2.54
CA PRO A 4 -13.48 6.20 3.47
C PRO A 4 -14.11 5.94 4.84
N ASP A 5 -13.56 4.97 5.59
CA ASP A 5 -13.91 4.76 7.00
C ASP A 5 -13.38 5.88 7.92
N GLU A 6 -13.63 5.77 9.22
CA GLU A 6 -13.18 6.75 10.23
C GLU A 6 -11.65 6.93 10.28
N ASN A 7 -10.90 5.96 9.76
CA ASN A 7 -9.44 5.96 9.71
C ASN A 7 -8.90 6.33 8.32
N GLY A 8 -9.78 6.66 7.37
CA GLY A 8 -9.44 7.06 6.01
C GLY A 8 -9.24 5.89 5.03
N TRP A 9 -9.56 4.64 5.38
CA TRP A 9 -9.41 3.47 4.51
C TRP A 9 -10.58 3.34 3.54
N MET A 10 -10.28 2.97 2.30
CA MET A 10 -11.27 2.72 1.25
C MET A 10 -11.26 1.24 0.87
N LEU A 11 -12.42 0.72 0.41
CA LEU A 11 -12.52 -0.64 -0.13
C LEU A 11 -11.55 -0.84 -1.30
N ILE A 12 -10.89 -2.01 -1.36
CA ILE A 12 -9.88 -2.31 -2.39
C ILE A 12 -10.39 -2.20 -3.83
N GLU A 13 -11.69 -2.36 -4.05
CA GLU A 13 -12.34 -2.27 -5.37
C GLU A 13 -12.24 -0.87 -5.98
N THR A 14 -12.05 0.16 -5.16
CA THR A 14 -11.91 1.55 -5.60
C THR A 14 -10.45 1.95 -5.80
N ALA A 15 -9.51 1.04 -5.58
CA ALA A 15 -8.09 1.34 -5.64
C ALA A 15 -7.65 1.72 -7.06
N PRO A 16 -6.81 2.77 -7.21
CA PRO A 16 -6.24 3.13 -8.48
C PRO A 16 -5.29 2.03 -8.97
N LYS A 17 -5.44 1.64 -10.25
CA LYS A 17 -4.49 0.74 -10.92
C LYS A 17 -3.16 1.44 -11.12
N GLU A 18 -2.07 0.67 -11.12
CA GLU A 18 -0.70 1.14 -11.40
C GLU A 18 -0.15 2.21 -10.44
N MET A 19 -0.95 2.68 -9.48
CA MET A 19 -0.52 3.55 -8.40
C MET A 19 -0.10 2.73 -7.18
N ARG A 20 1.00 3.16 -6.56
CA ARG A 20 1.43 2.61 -5.28
C ARG A 20 0.53 3.16 -4.18
N ILE A 21 0.04 2.27 -3.33
CA ILE A 21 -0.87 2.57 -2.22
C ILE A 21 -0.49 1.75 -0.99
N PHE A 22 -0.98 2.15 0.19
CA PHE A 22 -0.99 1.27 1.35
C PHE A 22 -2.14 0.29 1.23
N VAL A 23 -1.91 -0.94 1.66
CA VAL A 23 -2.94 -1.98 1.66
C VAL A 23 -2.98 -2.75 2.98
N TRP A 24 -4.20 -3.10 3.39
CA TRP A 24 -4.51 -4.02 4.49
C TRP A 24 -5.22 -5.25 3.93
N GLY A 25 -4.90 -6.43 4.49
CA GLY A 25 -5.67 -7.67 4.31
C GLY A 25 -4.83 -8.81 3.73
N GLY A 26 -3.74 -8.46 3.04
CA GLY A 26 -2.76 -9.41 2.47
C GLY A 26 -1.60 -9.78 3.42
N GLY A 27 -1.74 -9.54 4.73
CA GLY A 27 -0.69 -9.70 5.75
C GLY A 27 -0.47 -8.44 6.60
N PRO A 28 0.72 -8.25 7.22
CA PRO A 28 1.05 -6.97 7.88
C PRO A 28 0.90 -5.82 6.88
N LEU A 29 0.60 -4.60 7.33
CA LEU A 29 0.41 -3.43 6.46
C LEU A 29 1.59 -3.29 5.48
N ARG A 30 1.30 -3.27 4.17
CA ARG A 30 2.33 -3.22 3.11
C ARG A 30 2.03 -2.10 2.11
N PHE A 31 3.07 -1.70 1.39
CA PHE A 31 2.91 -1.05 0.10
C PHE A 31 2.53 -2.08 -0.95
N ALA A 32 1.57 -1.74 -1.80
CA ALA A 32 1.27 -2.53 -2.98
C ALA A 32 0.82 -1.66 -4.15
N TYR A 33 0.76 -2.27 -5.32
CA TYR A 33 0.08 -1.72 -6.49
C TYR A 33 -0.54 -2.88 -7.27
N GLN A 34 -1.56 -2.58 -8.07
CA GLN A 34 -2.14 -3.54 -8.99
C GLN A 34 -1.46 -3.40 -10.36
N ASP A 35 -0.89 -4.50 -10.88
CA ASP A 35 -0.28 -4.51 -12.21
C ASP A 35 -1.35 -4.50 -13.32
N ALA A 36 -0.92 -4.29 -14.58
CA ALA A 36 -1.81 -4.26 -15.74
C ALA A 36 -2.62 -5.55 -15.94
N ARG A 37 -2.20 -6.66 -15.31
CA ARG A 37 -2.89 -7.96 -15.35
C ARG A 37 -3.83 -8.16 -14.17
N GLY A 38 -4.02 -7.16 -13.32
CA GLY A 38 -4.89 -7.22 -12.15
C GLY A 38 -4.26 -7.86 -10.91
N ASN A 39 -2.96 -8.21 -10.94
CA ASN A 39 -2.32 -8.86 -9.81
C ASN A 39 -1.80 -7.85 -8.81
N TRP A 40 -2.03 -8.13 -7.52
CA TRP A 40 -1.46 -7.33 -6.44
C TRP A 40 -0.01 -7.68 -6.18
N ARG A 41 0.85 -6.66 -6.25
CA ARG A 41 2.29 -6.80 -6.00
C ARG A 41 2.72 -5.90 -4.87
N GLY A 42 3.54 -6.45 -3.98
CA GLY A 42 4.19 -5.71 -2.92
C GLY A 42 5.50 -5.06 -3.38
N LEU A 43 6.33 -4.68 -2.40
CA LEU A 43 7.67 -4.19 -2.63
C LEU A 43 8.53 -5.25 -3.36
N HIS A 44 9.41 -4.80 -4.27
CA HIS A 44 10.23 -5.65 -5.15
C HIS A 44 9.45 -6.52 -6.14
N HIS A 45 8.24 -6.10 -6.55
CA HIS A 45 7.41 -6.80 -7.54
C HIS A 45 6.98 -8.22 -7.15
N ARG A 46 7.14 -8.59 -5.88
CA ARG A 46 6.71 -9.90 -5.35
C ARG A 46 5.19 -9.97 -5.23
N PRO A 47 4.58 -11.12 -5.57
CA PRO A 47 3.14 -11.33 -5.33
C PRO A 47 2.80 -11.13 -3.86
N LEU A 48 1.64 -10.50 -3.58
CA LEU A 48 1.09 -10.56 -2.23
C LEU A 48 0.58 -11.97 -1.93
N ILE A 49 0.62 -12.35 -0.65
CA ILE A 49 0.14 -13.66 -0.18
C ILE A 49 -1.39 -13.76 -0.34
N GLY A 50 -2.10 -12.62 -0.35
CA GLY A 50 -3.52 -12.55 -0.61
C GLY A 50 -3.93 -11.19 -1.18
N THR A 51 -5.15 -11.14 -1.72
CA THR A 51 -5.77 -9.91 -2.17
C THR A 51 -6.06 -9.02 -0.96
N PRO A 52 -5.63 -7.75 -0.96
CA PRO A 52 -5.97 -6.84 0.11
C PRO A 52 -7.47 -6.53 0.14
N THR A 53 -7.97 -6.08 1.28
CA THR A 53 -9.39 -5.71 1.47
C THR A 53 -9.59 -4.20 1.45
N HIS A 54 -8.58 -3.44 1.87
CA HIS A 54 -8.65 -1.99 1.98
C HIS A 54 -7.36 -1.32 1.51
N TRP A 55 -7.47 -0.06 1.07
CA TRP A 55 -6.35 0.76 0.68
C TRP A 55 -6.40 2.20 1.19
N GLN A 56 -5.24 2.84 1.21
CA GLN A 56 -5.08 4.27 1.44
C GLN A 56 -4.06 4.89 0.47
N PRO A 57 -4.26 6.16 0.08
CA PRO A 57 -3.31 6.85 -0.78
C PRO A 57 -1.95 6.99 -0.09
N LEU A 58 -0.91 6.86 -0.90
CA LEU A 58 0.43 7.21 -0.49
C LEU A 58 0.60 8.72 -0.52
N LEU A 59 0.67 9.35 0.65
CA LEU A 59 0.91 10.81 0.73
C LEU A 59 2.30 11.20 0.20
N LYS A 60 3.27 10.28 0.27
CA LYS A 60 4.62 10.45 -0.28
C LYS A 60 5.05 9.16 -0.99
N PRO A 61 5.81 9.23 -2.10
CA PRO A 61 6.41 8.04 -2.68
C PRO A 61 7.30 7.33 -1.64
N PRO A 62 7.33 5.98 -1.61
CA PRO A 62 8.28 5.26 -0.77
C PRO A 62 9.71 5.62 -1.20
N VAL A 63 10.54 6.01 -0.23
CA VAL A 63 11.97 6.29 -0.45
C VAL A 63 12.74 5.00 -0.27
N GLN A 64 13.39 4.54 -1.34
CA GLN A 64 14.31 3.41 -1.29
C GLN A 64 15.63 3.90 -0.68
N ARG A 65 16.09 3.34 0.44
CA ARG A 65 17.44 3.60 0.96
C ARG A 65 18.44 2.69 0.23
N ALA A 66 19.52 3.26 -0.28
CA ALA A 66 20.46 2.61 -1.18
C ALA A 66 21.41 1.59 -0.51
N ASP A 67 21.37 1.44 0.81
CA ASP A 67 22.47 0.81 1.55
C ASP A 67 22.11 -0.58 2.12
N GLY A 68 21.15 -1.29 1.51
CA GLY A 68 20.78 -2.66 1.91
C GLY A 68 20.11 -2.78 3.29
N GLY A 69 19.90 -1.68 4.00
CA GLY A 69 19.16 -1.61 5.26
C GLY A 69 17.69 -1.26 5.00
N ALA A 70 16.82 -2.21 5.35
CA ALA A 70 15.36 -2.14 5.43
C ALA A 70 14.72 -0.88 4.82
N ASP A 71 14.05 -1.07 3.68
CA ASP A 71 13.07 -0.12 3.18
C ASP A 71 12.19 0.32 4.34
N ILE A 72 12.15 1.63 4.61
CA ILE A 72 11.31 2.16 5.67
C ILE A 72 9.88 1.82 5.26
N VAL A 73 9.36 0.73 5.83
CA VAL A 73 7.93 0.47 5.92
C VAL A 73 7.40 1.77 6.52
N MET A 74 6.70 2.57 5.72
CA MET A 74 5.92 3.64 6.30
C MET A 74 4.81 2.93 7.06
N THR A 75 5.12 2.55 8.30
CA THR A 75 4.14 2.15 9.29
C THR A 75 3.31 3.39 9.61
N HIS A 76 2.06 3.19 10.03
CA HIS A 76 1.11 4.24 10.41
C HIS A 76 1.74 5.39 11.26
N GLN A 77 2.77 5.10 12.06
CA GLN A 77 3.53 6.09 12.83
C GLN A 77 4.22 7.21 12.01
N ASN A 78 4.55 6.97 10.73
CA ASN A 78 5.22 7.95 9.88
C ASN A 78 4.25 8.90 9.14
N ILE A 79 2.94 8.68 9.27
CA ILE A 79 1.90 9.51 8.63
C ILE A 79 1.41 10.59 9.61
N ALA A 80 1.47 10.33 10.91
CA ALA A 80 0.95 11.19 11.97
C ALA A 80 2.00 12.11 12.63
N GLY A 81 3.20 12.23 12.07
CA GLY A 81 4.33 12.93 12.72
C GLY A 81 5.10 13.85 11.79
N THR A 82 4.48 14.96 11.39
CA THR A 82 5.12 16.27 11.15
C THR A 82 4.07 17.35 11.30
#